data_AF-A0A450TIP3-F1
#
_entry.id   AF-A0A450TIP3-F1
#
_cell.length_a   1.000
_cell.length_b   1.000
_cell.length_c   1.000
_cell.angle_alpha   90.00
_cell.angle_beta   90.00
_cell.angle_gamma   90.00
#
_symmetry.space_group_name_H-M   'P 1'
#
loop_
_entity.id
_entity.type
_entity.pdbx_description
1 polymer ?
#
loop_
_entity_poly.entity_id
_entity_poly.type
_entity_poly.pdbx_seq_one_letter_code
_entity_poly.pdbx_strand_id
1 'polypeptide(L)'
;MMEKLRAQAHGGQSIGLSVAEPITPYQTEIEFAPGEVERALYAKIVEKCGRRTYWEEWATDIAKIARAHITRIQTILQNPANRKERRAFHAFVAELRDDLNPAITEAEVVEMLAQHLITRPVFEALFEGYSFAANNPVSQGMQQVLDLLHEHHLEKEADTLEGFYASVKMRAEGIDSAAGKQRIVVELYDKFFRNAFPRMTERLGIVYTPVEVVDFILHSIDHLLREEFGQTLGSRGVHILDPFTGTGTFITRLIQSGLITPEELPDKYQHEIHANEIVLLAYYIGSSRARRFKLLKISMLTKYVVTKNFISI
;
A
#
# COMPACT_ATOMS: atom_id res chain seq x y z
N MET A 1 -56.32 80.21 -2.95
CA MET A 1 -57.69 80.23 -3.48
C MET A 1 -57.70 79.32 -4.69
N MET A 2 -58.27 78.12 -4.51
CA MET A 2 -58.47 77.12 -5.54
C MET A 2 -59.35 77.66 -6.68
N GLU A 3 -59.16 77.06 -7.86
CA GLU A 3 -60.10 76.99 -8.99
C GLU A 3 -60.33 78.23 -9.85
N LYS A 4 -59.70 78.21 -11.03
CA LYS A 4 -60.22 78.60 -12.35
C LYS A 4 -59.03 78.44 -13.32
N LEU A 5 -59.02 77.64 -14.39
CA LEU A 5 -60.05 76.96 -15.15
C LEU A 5 -59.45 75.73 -15.85
N ARG A 6 -60.27 74.69 -15.89
CA ARG A 6 -60.42 73.71 -16.96
C ARG A 6 -60.10 74.22 -18.38
N ALA A 7 -59.46 73.31 -19.13
CA ALA A 7 -59.73 72.97 -20.53
C ALA A 7 -59.16 73.86 -21.66
N GLN A 8 -58.12 73.35 -22.32
CA GLN A 8 -57.94 73.30 -23.79
C GLN A 8 -56.96 72.13 -24.05
N ALA A 9 -57.44 70.94 -24.43
CA ALA A 9 -57.81 70.52 -25.78
C ALA A 9 -56.58 70.41 -26.70
N HIS A 10 -56.15 69.16 -26.98
CA HIS A 10 -56.25 68.51 -28.30
C HIS A 10 -55.05 68.79 -29.23
N GLY A 11 -54.45 67.73 -29.75
CA GLY A 11 -53.55 67.84 -30.90
C GLY A 11 -52.76 66.56 -31.15
N GLY A 12 -53.11 65.84 -32.21
CA GLY A 12 -52.53 64.54 -32.53
C GLY A 12 -51.09 64.58 -33.05
N GLN A 13 -50.48 63.40 -32.96
CA GLN A 13 -49.50 62.77 -33.86
C GLN A 13 -48.53 63.63 -34.70
N SER A 14 -47.24 63.38 -34.47
CA SER A 14 -46.13 63.45 -35.43
C SER A 14 -45.28 62.20 -35.14
N ILE A 15 -45.50 61.05 -35.80
CA ILE A 15 -44.92 60.56 -37.06
C ILE A 15 -43.41 60.84 -37.20
N GLY A 16 -42.58 59.82 -36.87
CA GLY A 16 -41.29 59.53 -37.52
C GLY A 16 -40.00 59.81 -36.74
N LEU A 17 -39.12 58.79 -36.69
CA LEU A 17 -37.68 58.69 -36.29
C LEU A 17 -37.48 57.90 -34.99
N SER A 18 -36.67 56.84 -34.90
CA SER A 18 -35.78 56.16 -35.87
C SER A 18 -35.51 54.71 -35.40
N VAL A 19 -35.33 53.83 -36.38
CA VAL A 19 -34.91 52.40 -36.37
C VAL A 19 -34.25 51.90 -35.07
N ALA A 20 -34.79 50.81 -34.49
CA ALA A 20 -34.16 50.06 -33.42
C ALA A 20 -32.77 49.56 -33.84
N GLU A 21 -31.75 49.83 -33.02
CA GLU A 21 -30.39 49.32 -33.26
C GLU A 21 -30.40 47.79 -33.39
N PRO A 22 -29.61 47.22 -34.33
CA PRO A 22 -29.53 45.77 -34.47
C PRO A 22 -28.91 45.17 -33.21
N ILE A 23 -29.58 44.15 -32.65
CA ILE A 23 -29.04 43.35 -31.55
C ILE A 23 -27.75 42.72 -32.07
N THR A 24 -26.60 43.24 -31.63
CA THR A 24 -25.31 42.61 -31.86
C THR A 24 -25.31 41.29 -31.08
N PRO A 25 -25.00 40.15 -31.70
CA PRO A 25 -24.87 38.90 -30.96
C PRO A 25 -23.72 39.06 -29.98
N TYR A 26 -24.05 39.18 -28.69
CA TYR A 26 -23.07 39.24 -27.62
C TYR A 26 -22.54 37.83 -27.41
N GLN A 27 -21.33 37.55 -27.91
CA GLN A 27 -20.64 36.32 -27.58
C GLN A 27 -20.13 36.44 -26.15
N THR A 28 -20.77 35.73 -25.22
CA THR A 28 -20.22 35.58 -23.87
C THR A 28 -18.88 34.88 -23.97
N GLU A 29 -17.83 35.54 -23.47
CA GLU A 29 -16.56 34.88 -23.23
C GLU A 29 -16.81 33.76 -22.21
N ILE A 30 -16.29 32.57 -22.50
CA ILE A 30 -16.29 31.48 -21.53
C ILE A 30 -15.30 31.89 -20.44
N GLU A 31 -15.80 32.43 -19.33
CA GLU A 31 -15.00 32.68 -18.13
C GLU A 31 -14.55 31.33 -17.57
N PHE A 32 -13.34 30.92 -17.91
CA PHE A 32 -12.73 29.75 -17.32
C PHE A 32 -12.27 30.09 -15.91
N ALA A 33 -12.83 29.40 -14.91
CA ALA A 33 -12.31 29.47 -13.56
C ALA A 33 -10.82 29.08 -13.57
N PRO A 34 -9.91 29.90 -13.00
CA PRO A 34 -8.49 29.57 -12.94
C PRO A 34 -8.30 28.16 -12.35
N GLY A 35 -7.69 27.26 -13.12
CA GLY A 35 -7.44 25.87 -12.75
C GLY A 35 -8.40 24.82 -13.31
N GLU A 36 -9.58 25.18 -13.85
CA GLU A 36 -10.49 24.19 -14.45
C GLU A 36 -9.98 23.69 -15.81
N VAL A 37 -9.52 24.60 -16.66
CA VAL A 37 -8.86 24.28 -17.94
C VAL A 37 -7.58 23.51 -17.72
N GLU A 38 -6.81 23.88 -16.70
CA GLU A 38 -5.57 23.20 -16.31
C GLU A 38 -5.86 21.74 -15.92
N ARG A 39 -6.84 21.49 -15.04
CA ARG A 39 -7.27 20.12 -14.68
C ARG A 39 -7.80 19.33 -15.88
N ALA A 40 -8.60 19.96 -16.74
CA ALA A 40 -9.12 19.33 -17.95
C ALA A 40 -8.01 18.97 -18.95
N LEU A 41 -7.00 19.84 -19.07
CA LEU A 41 -5.82 19.61 -19.89
C LEU A 41 -4.97 18.47 -19.32
N TYR A 42 -4.69 18.46 -18.02
CA TYR A 42 -4.00 17.35 -17.36
C TYR A 42 -4.76 16.03 -17.53
N ALA A 43 -6.08 16.02 -17.36
CA ALA A 43 -6.90 14.85 -17.58
C ALA A 43 -6.79 14.34 -19.03
N LYS A 44 -6.82 15.25 -20.01
CA LYS A 44 -6.66 14.88 -21.43
C LYS A 44 -5.26 14.40 -21.77
N ILE A 45 -4.22 14.98 -21.18
CA ILE A 45 -2.83 14.49 -21.31
C ILE A 45 -2.72 13.07 -20.72
N VAL A 46 -3.28 12.81 -19.54
CA VAL A 46 -3.29 11.47 -18.94
C VAL A 46 -4.08 10.47 -19.81
N GLU A 47 -5.22 10.88 -20.37
CA GLU A 47 -6.05 10.03 -21.23
C GLU A 47 -5.37 9.69 -22.57
N LYS A 48 -4.72 10.67 -23.21
CA LYS A 48 -4.16 10.53 -24.57
C LYS A 48 -2.70 10.11 -24.60
N CYS A 49 -1.91 10.53 -23.62
CA CYS A 49 -0.46 10.32 -23.55
C CYS A 49 -0.05 9.38 -22.40
N GLY A 50 -0.97 9.00 -21.51
CA GLY A 50 -0.70 8.05 -20.45
C GLY A 50 -0.50 6.64 -21.01
N ARG A 51 0.74 6.13 -20.99
CA ARG A 51 1.01 4.71 -21.25
C ARG A 51 0.50 3.87 -20.08
N ARG A 52 -0.66 3.23 -20.26
CA ARG A 52 -1.28 2.33 -19.26
C ARG A 52 -0.53 1.00 -19.07
N THR A 53 0.29 0.61 -20.04
CA THR A 53 0.86 -0.74 -20.24
C THR A 53 2.29 -0.94 -19.73
N TYR A 54 2.95 0.09 -19.20
CA TYR A 54 4.40 0.00 -18.93
C TYR A 54 4.78 -1.10 -17.92
N TRP A 55 3.97 -1.33 -16.87
CA TRP A 55 4.28 -2.35 -15.84
C TRP A 55 3.88 -3.78 -16.21
N GLU A 56 2.94 -3.95 -17.14
CA GLU A 56 2.51 -5.29 -17.59
C GLU A 56 3.60 -5.94 -18.46
N GLU A 57 4.29 -5.13 -19.28
CA GLU A 57 5.44 -5.56 -20.08
C GLU A 57 6.59 -6.04 -19.17
N TRP A 58 6.89 -5.31 -18.10
CA TRP A 58 7.88 -5.71 -17.09
C TRP A 58 7.55 -7.03 -16.42
N ALA A 59 6.28 -7.30 -16.11
CA ALA A 59 5.91 -8.50 -15.33
C ALA A 59 6.35 -9.81 -16.01
N THR A 60 6.39 -9.85 -17.35
CA THR A 60 6.86 -11.02 -18.10
C THR A 60 8.36 -11.25 -17.89
N ASP A 61 9.17 -10.20 -17.90
CA ASP A 61 10.61 -10.32 -17.71
C ASP A 61 10.96 -10.62 -16.25
N ILE A 62 10.19 -10.08 -15.32
CA ILE A 62 10.34 -10.38 -13.89
C ILE A 62 10.02 -11.84 -13.59
N ALA A 63 8.98 -12.41 -14.21
CA ALA A 63 8.69 -13.84 -14.07
C ALA A 63 9.87 -14.71 -14.51
N LYS A 64 10.59 -14.31 -15.57
CA LYS A 64 11.80 -15.01 -16.03
C LYS A 64 12.92 -14.87 -15.01
N ILE A 65 13.14 -13.66 -14.48
CA ILE A 65 14.18 -13.37 -13.47
C ILE A 65 13.90 -14.14 -12.17
N ALA A 66 12.65 -14.16 -11.70
CA ALA A 66 12.23 -14.95 -10.54
C ALA A 66 12.56 -16.44 -10.72
N ARG A 67 12.24 -17.01 -11.88
CA ARG A 67 12.56 -18.42 -12.19
C ARG A 67 14.06 -18.66 -12.24
N ALA A 68 14.84 -17.71 -12.77
CA ALA A 68 16.28 -17.80 -12.81
C ALA A 68 16.89 -17.76 -11.39
N HIS A 69 16.44 -16.85 -10.54
CA HIS A 69 16.80 -16.80 -9.11
C HIS A 69 16.45 -18.11 -8.39
N ILE A 70 15.22 -18.63 -8.55
CA ILE A 70 14.81 -19.92 -7.95
C ILE A 70 15.74 -21.05 -8.40
N THR A 71 15.94 -21.19 -9.72
CA THR A 71 16.78 -22.24 -10.30
C THR A 71 18.20 -22.17 -9.75
N ARG A 72 18.73 -20.94 -9.63
CA ARG A 72 20.08 -20.71 -9.13
C ARG A 72 20.23 -21.03 -7.66
N ILE A 73 19.31 -20.57 -6.81
CA ILE A 73 19.31 -20.90 -5.38
C ILE A 73 19.23 -22.42 -5.21
N GLN A 74 18.31 -23.08 -5.94
CA GLN A 74 18.22 -24.55 -5.92
C GLN A 74 19.53 -25.22 -6.34
N THR A 75 20.18 -24.74 -7.39
CA THR A 75 21.47 -25.27 -7.87
C THR A 75 22.55 -25.15 -6.80
N ILE A 76 22.64 -23.99 -6.13
CA ILE A 76 23.59 -23.77 -5.03
C ILE A 76 23.32 -24.75 -3.88
N LEU A 77 22.05 -24.94 -3.51
CA LEU A 77 21.66 -25.83 -2.41
C LEU A 77 21.84 -27.32 -2.75
N GLN A 78 21.67 -27.72 -4.01
CA GLN A 78 21.87 -29.09 -4.46
C GLN A 78 23.35 -29.52 -4.44
N ASN A 79 24.28 -28.58 -4.64
CA ASN A 79 25.72 -28.86 -4.62
C ASN A 79 26.21 -29.24 -3.19
N PRO A 80 26.71 -30.47 -2.96
CA PRO A 80 27.20 -30.89 -1.65
C PRO A 80 28.45 -30.13 -1.15
N ALA A 81 29.17 -29.46 -2.04
CA ALA A 81 30.33 -28.64 -1.68
C ALA A 81 29.93 -27.35 -0.93
N ASN A 82 28.72 -26.84 -1.16
CA ASN A 82 28.20 -25.60 -0.58
C ASN A 82 27.65 -25.81 0.84
N ARG A 83 28.49 -26.31 1.74
CA ARG A 83 28.09 -26.72 3.10
C ARG A 83 27.61 -25.55 3.95
N LYS A 84 28.20 -24.36 3.79
CA LYS A 84 27.91 -23.17 4.59
C LYS A 84 26.52 -22.63 4.24
N GLU A 85 26.24 -22.52 2.94
CA GLU A 85 25.00 -22.05 2.35
C GLU A 85 23.84 -22.99 2.70
N ARG A 86 24.05 -24.31 2.52
CA ARG A 86 23.04 -25.32 2.89
C ARG A 86 22.69 -25.29 4.37
N ARG A 87 23.70 -25.13 5.24
CA ARG A 87 23.48 -25.04 6.69
C ARG A 87 22.68 -23.79 7.06
N ALA A 88 23.04 -22.64 6.50
CA ALA A 88 22.32 -21.39 6.74
C ALA A 88 20.87 -21.48 6.24
N PHE A 89 20.66 -22.02 5.03
CA PHE A 89 19.32 -22.23 4.48
C PHE A 89 18.47 -23.16 5.35
N HIS A 90 18.97 -24.33 5.75
CA HIS A 90 18.19 -25.24 6.62
C HIS A 90 17.92 -24.66 8.00
N ALA A 91 18.86 -23.89 8.57
CA ALA A 91 18.62 -23.18 9.83
C ALA A 91 17.47 -22.18 9.69
N PHE A 92 17.47 -21.41 8.60
CA PHE A 92 16.38 -20.47 8.30
C PHE A 92 15.04 -21.16 8.04
N VAL A 93 15.03 -22.29 7.30
CA VAL A 93 13.82 -23.10 7.11
C VAL A 93 13.27 -23.61 8.45
N ALA A 94 14.15 -24.04 9.35
CA ALA A 94 13.74 -24.51 10.68
C ALA A 94 13.14 -23.37 11.52
N GLU A 95 13.74 -22.17 11.47
CA GLU A 95 13.23 -20.97 12.14
C GLU A 95 11.84 -20.58 11.61
N LEU A 96 11.63 -20.56 10.29
CA LEU A 96 10.33 -20.28 9.70
C LEU A 96 9.26 -21.33 10.09
N ARG A 97 9.65 -22.60 10.25
CA ARG A 97 8.73 -23.66 10.69
C ARG A 97 8.37 -23.55 12.17
N ASP A 98 9.32 -23.12 13.00
CA ASP A 98 9.11 -22.87 14.44
C ASP A 98 8.21 -21.64 14.64
N ASP A 99 8.46 -20.58 13.88
CA ASP A 99 7.84 -19.27 14.09
C ASP A 99 6.52 -19.06 13.33
N LEU A 100 6.34 -19.69 12.16
CA LEU A 100 5.18 -19.44 11.28
C LEU A 100 4.33 -20.69 11.06
N ASN A 101 4.86 -21.71 10.40
CA ASN A 101 4.09 -22.89 10.03
C ASN A 101 4.98 -24.11 9.77
N PRO A 102 4.82 -25.22 10.53
CA PRO A 102 5.59 -26.45 10.32
C PRO A 102 5.46 -27.05 8.92
N ALA A 103 4.38 -26.76 8.20
CA ALA A 103 4.13 -27.27 6.85
C ALA A 103 4.94 -26.57 5.74
N ILE A 104 5.66 -25.49 6.05
CA ILE A 104 6.48 -24.77 5.07
C ILE A 104 7.52 -25.70 4.45
N THR A 105 7.56 -25.77 3.13
CA THR A 105 8.50 -26.59 2.36
C THR A 105 9.75 -25.80 2.00
N GLU A 106 10.87 -26.49 1.77
CA GLU A 106 12.11 -25.83 1.31
C GLU A 106 11.91 -25.12 -0.04
N ALA A 107 11.09 -25.70 -0.93
CA ALA A 107 10.74 -25.07 -2.20
C ALA A 107 10.05 -23.70 -2.00
N GLU A 108 9.12 -23.61 -1.05
CA GLU A 108 8.47 -22.34 -0.71
C GLU A 108 9.44 -21.34 -0.11
N VAL A 109 10.40 -21.77 0.70
CA VAL A 109 11.44 -20.86 1.23
C VAL A 109 12.36 -20.36 0.12
N VAL A 110 12.72 -21.20 -0.86
CA VAL A 110 13.48 -20.74 -2.03
C VAL A 110 12.68 -19.71 -2.85
N GLU A 111 11.40 -19.97 -3.09
CA GLU A 111 10.52 -19.02 -3.76
C GLU A 111 10.43 -17.70 -2.98
N MET A 112 10.33 -17.76 -1.65
CA MET A 112 10.30 -16.59 -0.79
C MET A 112 11.60 -15.77 -0.87
N LEU A 113 12.77 -16.42 -0.88
CA LEU A 113 14.06 -15.75 -1.06
C LEU A 113 14.17 -15.07 -2.44
N ALA A 114 13.74 -15.73 -3.50
CA ALA A 114 13.71 -15.15 -4.85
C ALA A 114 12.76 -13.95 -4.94
N GLN A 115 11.59 -14.04 -4.30
CA GLN A 115 10.67 -12.90 -4.17
C GLN A 115 11.31 -11.75 -3.39
N HIS A 116 12.01 -12.05 -2.30
CA HIS A 116 12.68 -11.01 -1.52
C HIS A 116 13.69 -10.22 -2.36
N LEU A 117 14.52 -10.91 -3.15
CA LEU A 117 15.48 -10.27 -4.06
C LEU A 117 14.81 -9.28 -5.02
N ILE A 118 13.65 -9.66 -5.59
CA ILE A 118 12.93 -8.83 -6.56
C ILE A 118 12.18 -7.69 -5.88
N THR A 119 11.55 -7.96 -4.73
CA THR A 119 10.67 -7.02 -4.04
C THR A 119 11.40 -5.97 -3.23
N ARG A 120 12.53 -6.33 -2.61
CA ARG A 120 13.27 -5.44 -1.72
C ARG A 120 13.61 -4.10 -2.40
N PRO A 121 14.20 -4.06 -3.61
CA PRO A 121 14.53 -2.80 -4.26
C PRO A 121 13.29 -1.99 -4.67
N VAL A 122 12.16 -2.66 -4.95
CA VAL A 122 10.87 -2.00 -5.21
C VAL A 122 10.40 -1.24 -3.97
N PHE A 123 10.43 -1.90 -2.81
CA PHE A 123 10.07 -1.27 -1.55
C PHE A 123 11.03 -0.14 -1.18
N GLU A 124 12.33 -0.31 -1.42
CA GLU A 124 13.33 0.75 -1.21
C GLU A 124 13.07 1.97 -2.12
N ALA A 125 12.71 1.75 -3.38
CA ALA A 125 12.37 2.82 -4.32
C ALA A 125 11.06 3.55 -3.95
N LEU A 126 10.04 2.84 -3.45
CA LEU A 126 8.76 3.43 -3.05
C LEU A 126 8.85 4.25 -1.74
N PHE A 127 9.74 3.83 -0.86
CA PHE A 127 9.86 4.37 0.50
C PHE A 127 11.25 4.98 0.74
N GLU A 128 11.69 5.84 -0.17
CA GLU A 128 12.96 6.57 -0.04
C GLU A 128 13.05 7.29 1.32
N GLY A 129 14.19 7.13 2.01
CA GLY A 129 14.40 7.60 3.40
C GLY A 129 13.95 6.63 4.50
N TYR A 130 13.29 5.51 4.16
CA TYR A 130 12.92 4.46 5.10
C TYR A 130 13.60 3.15 4.72
N SER A 131 14.55 2.72 5.55
CA SER A 131 15.19 1.41 5.36
C SER A 131 14.27 0.31 5.91
N PHE A 132 13.23 -0.03 5.14
CA PHE A 132 12.30 -1.11 5.46
C PHE A 132 13.05 -2.43 5.66
N ALA A 133 13.94 -2.77 4.73
CA ALA A 133 14.73 -3.99 4.77
C ALA A 133 15.64 -4.06 6.00
N ALA A 134 16.26 -2.94 6.42
CA ALA A 134 17.15 -2.93 7.56
C ALA A 134 16.44 -2.97 8.92
N ASN A 135 15.13 -2.75 8.99
CA ASN A 135 14.38 -2.68 10.26
C ASN A 135 13.34 -3.80 10.43
N ASN A 136 13.21 -4.68 9.44
CA ASN A 136 12.27 -5.79 9.42
C ASN A 136 13.03 -7.11 9.71
N PRO A 137 12.72 -7.83 10.81
CA PRO A 137 13.44 -9.05 11.18
C PRO A 137 13.39 -10.15 10.12
N VAL A 138 12.26 -10.30 9.42
CA VAL A 138 12.12 -11.31 8.35
C VAL A 138 12.99 -10.92 7.14
N SER A 139 12.99 -9.64 6.75
CA SER A 139 13.90 -9.13 5.71
C SER A 139 15.37 -9.35 6.10
N GLN A 140 15.75 -9.09 7.36
CA GLN A 140 17.10 -9.29 7.84
C GLN A 140 17.51 -10.77 7.80
N GLY A 141 16.65 -11.68 8.25
CA GLY A 141 16.91 -13.13 8.21
C GLY A 141 17.08 -13.64 6.78
N MET A 142 16.21 -13.24 5.86
CA MET A 142 16.36 -13.57 4.44
C MET A 142 17.63 -12.97 3.85
N GLN A 143 17.99 -11.75 4.23
CA GLN A 143 19.20 -11.12 3.72
C GLN A 143 20.46 -11.85 4.16
N GLN A 144 20.54 -12.32 5.40
CA GLN A 144 21.67 -13.10 5.89
C GLN A 144 21.86 -14.39 5.08
N VAL A 145 20.77 -15.07 4.73
CA VAL A 145 20.81 -16.26 3.86
C VAL A 145 21.27 -15.87 2.45
N LEU A 146 20.72 -14.79 1.89
CA LEU A 146 21.06 -14.33 0.54
C LEU A 146 22.50 -13.85 0.41
N ASP A 147 23.07 -13.19 1.42
CA ASP A 147 24.46 -12.72 1.43
C ASP A 147 25.43 -13.89 1.33
N LEU A 148 25.13 -15.00 2.03
CA LEU A 148 25.91 -16.24 1.93
C LEU A 148 25.75 -16.91 0.56
N LEU A 149 24.59 -16.77 -0.09
CA LEU A 149 24.37 -17.25 -1.46
C LEU A 149 25.03 -16.32 -2.51
N HIS A 150 25.26 -15.04 -2.18
CA HIS A 150 25.81 -13.99 -3.06
C HIS A 150 27.32 -14.13 -3.30
N GLU A 151 28.05 -14.87 -2.46
CA GLU A 151 29.46 -15.24 -2.70
C GLU A 151 29.64 -15.96 -4.07
N HIS A 152 28.55 -16.39 -4.73
CA HIS A 152 28.53 -17.00 -6.07
C HIS A 152 28.16 -16.06 -7.23
N HIS A 153 28.17 -14.72 -7.06
CA HIS A 153 27.91 -13.68 -8.11
C HIS A 153 26.49 -13.64 -8.70
N LEU A 154 25.48 -13.30 -7.91
CA LEU A 154 24.06 -13.18 -8.33
C LEU A 154 23.76 -12.00 -9.28
N GLU A 155 24.76 -11.24 -9.73
CA GLU A 155 24.60 -9.89 -10.29
C GLU A 155 24.18 -9.82 -11.77
N LYS A 156 24.29 -10.90 -12.56
CA LYS A 156 24.04 -10.85 -14.02
C LYS A 156 22.60 -10.54 -14.46
N GLU A 157 21.65 -10.49 -13.53
CA GLU A 157 20.23 -10.22 -13.82
C GLU A 157 19.78 -8.80 -13.37
N ALA A 158 20.68 -8.03 -12.74
CA ALA A 158 20.36 -6.71 -12.18
C ALA A 158 20.07 -5.64 -13.26
N ASP A 159 20.74 -5.72 -14.42
CA ASP A 159 20.66 -4.69 -15.47
C ASP A 159 19.25 -4.53 -16.05
N THR A 160 18.48 -5.62 -16.13
CA THR A 160 17.09 -5.57 -16.63
C THR A 160 16.15 -4.98 -15.56
N LEU A 161 16.45 -5.18 -14.28
CA LEU A 161 15.63 -4.69 -13.17
C LEU A 161 15.83 -3.20 -12.86
N GLU A 162 16.99 -2.65 -13.20
CA GLU A 162 17.32 -1.26 -12.87
C GLU A 162 16.36 -0.26 -13.52
N GLY A 163 16.01 -0.47 -14.80
CA GLY A 163 15.03 0.34 -15.51
C GLY A 163 13.62 0.26 -14.88
N PHE A 164 13.24 -0.93 -14.40
CA PHE A 164 12.00 -1.11 -13.67
C PHE A 164 12.02 -0.34 -12.33
N TYR A 165 13.07 -0.48 -11.53
CA TYR A 165 13.20 0.21 -10.24
C TYR A 165 13.22 1.74 -10.40
N ALA A 166 13.90 2.24 -11.44
CA ALA A 166 13.87 3.66 -11.80
C ALA A 166 12.44 4.14 -12.11
N SER A 167 11.63 3.32 -12.81
CA SER A 167 10.23 3.67 -13.10
C SER A 167 9.34 3.68 -11.86
N VAL A 168 9.58 2.77 -10.91
CA VAL A 168 8.88 2.75 -9.62
C VAL A 168 9.23 4.00 -8.81
N LYS A 169 10.52 4.35 -8.77
CA LYS A 169 11.01 5.56 -8.11
C LYS A 169 10.37 6.81 -8.69
N MET A 170 10.41 6.98 -10.02
CA MET A 170 9.79 8.13 -10.72
C MET A 170 8.29 8.24 -10.40
N ARG A 171 7.59 7.10 -10.28
CA ARG A 171 6.16 7.12 -9.96
C ARG A 171 5.88 7.43 -8.49
N ALA A 172 6.79 7.11 -7.59
CA ALA A 172 6.71 7.45 -6.16
C ALA A 172 7.17 8.89 -5.88
N GLU A 173 7.99 9.46 -6.75
CA GLU A 173 8.52 10.82 -6.66
C GLU A 173 7.37 11.85 -6.69
N GLY A 174 7.38 12.78 -5.73
CA GLY A 174 6.32 13.79 -5.57
C GLY A 174 5.02 13.29 -4.92
N ILE A 175 4.94 12.02 -4.48
CA ILE A 175 3.78 11.50 -3.74
C ILE A 175 4.07 11.46 -2.24
N ASP A 176 3.66 12.53 -1.55
CA ASP A 176 3.88 12.66 -0.10
C ASP A 176 2.76 12.03 0.74
N SER A 177 1.56 11.90 0.16
CA SER A 177 0.39 11.35 0.88
C SER A 177 0.46 9.84 1.06
N ALA A 178 0.09 9.36 2.25
CA ALA A 178 0.03 7.93 2.56
C ALA A 178 -0.96 7.18 1.65
N ALA A 179 -2.11 7.80 1.35
CA ALA A 179 -3.09 7.26 0.42
C ALA A 179 -2.53 7.12 -1.01
N GLY A 180 -1.72 8.10 -1.46
CA GLY A 180 -1.06 8.05 -2.76
C GLY A 180 -0.07 6.89 -2.85
N LYS A 181 0.86 6.77 -1.89
CA LYS A 181 1.81 5.63 -1.85
C LYS A 181 1.09 4.28 -1.78
N GLN A 182 -0.03 4.21 -1.05
CA GLN A 182 -0.83 3.00 -0.96
C GLN A 182 -1.43 2.59 -2.31
N ARG A 183 -1.94 3.54 -3.10
CA ARG A 183 -2.47 3.23 -4.44
C ARG A 183 -1.38 2.67 -5.35
N ILE A 184 -0.16 3.19 -5.27
CA ILE A 184 0.98 2.68 -6.03
C ILE A 184 1.31 1.24 -5.61
N VAL A 185 1.31 0.94 -4.30
CA VAL A 185 1.52 -0.41 -3.78
C VAL A 185 0.44 -1.38 -4.27
N VAL A 186 -0.83 -0.98 -4.25
CA VAL A 186 -1.94 -1.80 -4.79
C VAL A 186 -1.79 -2.02 -6.28
N GLU A 187 -1.44 -0.98 -7.05
CA GLU A 187 -1.26 -1.11 -8.49
C GLU A 187 -0.05 -1.97 -8.85
N LEU A 188 1.04 -1.88 -8.09
CA LEU A 188 2.18 -2.80 -8.21
C LEU A 188 1.74 -4.22 -7.86
N TYR A 189 0.91 -4.42 -6.85
CA TYR A 189 0.35 -5.73 -6.57
C TYR A 189 -0.42 -6.30 -7.76
N ASP A 190 -1.41 -5.57 -8.26
CA ASP A 190 -2.31 -6.06 -9.30
C ASP A 190 -1.62 -6.25 -10.65
N LYS A 191 -0.73 -5.34 -11.03
CA LYS A 191 -0.12 -5.35 -12.37
C LYS A 191 1.22 -6.09 -12.40
N PHE A 192 1.99 -6.04 -11.32
CA PHE A 192 3.34 -6.62 -11.29
C PHE A 192 3.33 -7.98 -10.60
N PHE A 193 2.86 -8.08 -9.35
CA PHE A 193 2.98 -9.33 -8.59
C PHE A 193 2.09 -10.45 -9.10
N ARG A 194 0.84 -10.12 -9.47
CA ARG A 194 -0.10 -11.09 -10.05
C ARG A 194 0.44 -11.75 -11.31
N ASN A 195 1.10 -10.97 -12.16
CA ASN A 195 1.60 -11.42 -13.45
C ASN A 195 2.98 -12.09 -13.35
N ALA A 196 3.85 -11.61 -12.45
CA ALA A 196 5.17 -12.20 -12.23
C ALA A 196 5.12 -13.54 -11.46
N PHE A 197 4.15 -13.68 -10.54
CA PHE A 197 4.02 -14.84 -9.66
C PHE A 197 2.57 -15.41 -9.67
N PRO A 198 2.05 -15.90 -10.79
CA PRO A 198 0.64 -16.27 -10.93
C PRO A 198 0.23 -17.46 -10.03
N ARG A 199 1.03 -18.53 -10.00
CA ARG A 199 0.80 -19.71 -9.12
C ARG A 199 0.82 -19.35 -7.64
N MET A 200 1.66 -18.39 -7.28
CA MET A 200 1.70 -17.87 -5.92
C MET A 200 0.43 -17.05 -5.69
N THR A 201 0.10 -16.09 -6.54
CA THR A 201 -1.08 -15.21 -6.39
C THR A 201 -2.40 -15.98 -6.26
N GLU A 202 -2.56 -17.10 -6.99
CA GLU A 202 -3.69 -18.03 -6.83
C GLU A 202 -3.73 -18.67 -5.42
N ARG A 203 -2.58 -18.99 -4.84
CA ARG A 203 -2.44 -19.47 -3.45
C ARG A 203 -2.51 -18.36 -2.40
N LEU A 204 -2.09 -17.14 -2.75
CA LEU A 204 -2.00 -16.00 -1.83
C LEU A 204 -3.38 -15.42 -1.51
N GLY A 205 -4.30 -15.43 -2.48
CA GLY A 205 -5.68 -14.99 -2.28
C GLY A 205 -5.79 -13.69 -1.47
N ILE A 206 -4.92 -12.69 -1.71
CA ILE A 206 -4.93 -11.45 -0.94
C ILE A 206 -6.25 -10.73 -1.23
N VAL A 207 -7.22 -10.92 -0.33
CA VAL A 207 -8.51 -10.26 -0.38
C VAL A 207 -8.36 -8.93 0.34
N TYR A 208 -8.70 -7.85 -0.37
CA TYR A 208 -8.91 -6.57 0.29
C TYR A 208 -10.30 -6.59 0.92
N THR A 209 -10.34 -6.79 2.24
CA THR A 209 -11.59 -6.65 3.00
C THR A 209 -12.06 -5.19 2.91
N PRO A 210 -13.32 -4.93 2.50
CA PRO A 210 -13.88 -3.59 2.47
C PRO A 210 -13.78 -2.91 3.83
N VAL A 211 -13.46 -1.62 3.84
CA VAL A 211 -13.20 -0.87 5.08
C VAL A 211 -14.47 -0.81 5.94
N GLU A 212 -15.63 -0.71 5.32
CA GLU A 212 -16.94 -0.67 5.96
C GLU A 212 -17.22 -1.96 6.74
N VAL A 213 -16.81 -3.11 6.19
CA VAL A 213 -16.95 -4.42 6.84
C VAL A 213 -16.02 -4.51 8.04
N VAL A 214 -14.76 -4.08 7.88
CA VAL A 214 -13.77 -4.07 8.97
C VAL A 214 -14.22 -3.15 10.10
N ASP A 215 -14.67 -1.94 9.78
CA ASP A 215 -15.15 -0.98 10.77
C ASP A 215 -16.38 -1.51 11.50
N PHE A 216 -17.34 -2.11 10.79
CA PHE A 216 -18.49 -2.74 11.42
C PHE A 216 -18.08 -3.81 12.44
N ILE A 217 -17.16 -4.70 12.08
CA ILE A 217 -16.67 -5.76 12.97
C ILE A 217 -15.98 -5.15 14.20
N LEU A 218 -15.08 -4.18 14.03
CA LEU A 218 -14.36 -3.55 15.14
C LEU A 218 -15.31 -2.88 16.14
N HIS A 219 -16.28 -2.11 15.66
CA HIS A 219 -17.26 -1.46 16.52
C HIS A 219 -18.21 -2.48 17.18
N SER A 220 -18.57 -3.56 16.48
CA SER A 220 -19.38 -4.63 17.08
C SER A 220 -18.65 -5.35 18.21
N ILE A 221 -17.35 -5.64 18.03
CA ILE A 221 -16.53 -6.27 19.08
C ILE A 221 -16.40 -5.34 20.29
N ASP A 222 -16.11 -4.05 20.07
CA ASP A 222 -15.99 -3.10 21.20
C ASP A 222 -17.32 -2.93 21.95
N HIS A 223 -18.45 -2.93 21.23
CA HIS A 223 -19.78 -2.91 21.85
C HIS A 223 -20.01 -4.14 22.74
N LEU A 224 -19.73 -5.34 22.23
CA LEU A 224 -19.86 -6.59 23.00
C LEU A 224 -18.91 -6.63 24.20
N LEU A 225 -17.69 -6.14 24.06
CA LEU A 225 -16.74 -6.03 25.19
C LEU A 225 -17.29 -5.15 26.32
N ARG A 226 -17.97 -4.05 25.97
CA ARG A 226 -18.58 -3.15 26.95
C ARG A 226 -19.78 -3.78 27.63
N GLU A 227 -20.67 -4.41 26.87
CA GLU A 227 -21.92 -4.99 27.40
C GLU A 227 -21.66 -6.23 28.27
N GLU A 228 -20.83 -7.16 27.79
CA GLU A 228 -20.65 -8.48 28.43
C GLU A 228 -19.53 -8.49 29.47
N PHE A 229 -18.52 -7.64 29.30
CA PHE A 229 -17.30 -7.68 30.14
C PHE A 229 -16.97 -6.35 30.84
N GLY A 230 -17.68 -5.25 30.51
CA GLY A 230 -17.34 -3.93 31.03
C GLY A 230 -15.92 -3.48 30.63
N GLN A 231 -15.43 -3.94 29.47
CA GLN A 231 -14.11 -3.63 28.92
C GLN A 231 -14.24 -2.95 27.54
N THR A 232 -13.12 -2.45 27.03
CA THR A 232 -13.00 -1.89 25.67
C THR A 232 -11.82 -2.54 24.96
N LEU A 233 -11.72 -2.34 23.64
CA LEU A 233 -10.51 -2.73 22.89
C LEU A 233 -9.23 -2.04 23.40
N GLY A 234 -9.37 -0.86 24.03
CA GLY A 234 -8.27 -0.13 24.68
C GLY A 234 -7.91 -0.62 26.09
N SER A 235 -8.74 -1.45 26.72
CA SER A 235 -8.55 -1.86 28.12
C SER A 235 -7.35 -2.79 28.30
N ARG A 236 -6.46 -2.48 29.26
CA ARG A 236 -5.26 -3.30 29.55
C ARG A 236 -5.62 -4.77 29.82
N GLY A 237 -4.84 -5.70 29.28
CA GLY A 237 -5.10 -7.14 29.37
C GLY A 237 -6.06 -7.69 28.30
N VAL A 238 -6.68 -6.82 27.48
CA VAL A 238 -7.45 -7.25 26.29
C VAL A 238 -6.51 -7.42 25.10
N HIS A 239 -6.10 -8.65 24.82
CA HIS A 239 -5.23 -8.95 23.67
C HIS A 239 -6.04 -9.09 22.37
N ILE A 240 -5.55 -8.45 21.32
CA ILE A 240 -6.16 -8.46 19.98
C ILE A 240 -5.23 -9.25 19.06
N LEU A 241 -5.76 -10.32 18.45
CA LEU A 241 -5.01 -11.16 17.52
C LEU A 241 -5.71 -11.20 16.16
N ASP A 242 -4.99 -10.78 15.13
CA ASP A 242 -5.37 -10.98 13.73
C ASP A 242 -4.51 -12.12 13.14
N PRO A 243 -5.02 -13.36 13.09
CA PRO A 243 -4.23 -14.51 12.65
C PRO A 243 -3.94 -14.53 11.14
N PHE A 244 -4.65 -13.72 10.35
CA PHE A 244 -4.55 -13.67 8.89
C PHE A 244 -4.59 -12.21 8.43
N THR A 245 -3.58 -11.44 8.84
CA THR A 245 -3.69 -9.97 8.76
C THR A 245 -3.67 -9.42 7.34
N GLY A 246 -3.17 -10.20 6.38
CA GLY A 246 -3.08 -9.80 4.98
C GLY A 246 -2.28 -8.52 4.86
N THR A 247 -2.92 -7.51 4.27
CA THR A 247 -2.34 -6.16 4.14
C THR A 247 -2.48 -5.30 5.40
N GLY A 248 -2.84 -5.89 6.54
CA GLY A 248 -2.94 -5.20 7.84
C GLY A 248 -4.16 -4.30 7.97
N THR A 249 -5.25 -4.55 7.23
CA THR A 249 -6.43 -3.67 7.22
C THR A 249 -7.09 -3.58 8.59
N PHE A 250 -7.32 -4.71 9.28
CA PHE A 250 -7.92 -4.73 10.61
C PHE A 250 -7.10 -3.93 11.62
N ILE A 251 -5.80 -4.18 11.69
CA ILE A 251 -4.91 -3.45 12.61
C ILE A 251 -4.87 -1.96 12.28
N THR A 252 -4.79 -1.60 11.00
CA THR A 252 -4.78 -0.19 10.59
C THR A 252 -6.08 0.50 10.95
N ARG A 253 -7.23 -0.14 10.72
CA ARG A 253 -8.54 0.42 11.05
C ARG A 253 -8.78 0.48 12.54
N LEU A 254 -8.31 -0.49 13.32
CA LEU A 254 -8.35 -0.46 14.78
C LEU A 254 -7.63 0.77 15.35
N ILE A 255 -6.46 1.10 14.81
CA ILE A 255 -5.69 2.28 15.23
C ILE A 255 -6.39 3.57 14.79
N GLN A 256 -7.12 3.56 13.66
CA GLN A 256 -7.81 4.72 13.10
C GLN A 256 -9.24 4.93 13.61
N SER A 257 -9.86 3.92 14.22
CA SER A 257 -11.28 3.92 14.58
C SER A 257 -11.59 4.82 15.78
N GLY A 258 -10.58 5.15 16.59
CA GLY A 258 -10.78 5.86 17.86
C GLY A 258 -11.32 4.98 18.98
N LEU A 259 -11.37 3.65 18.79
CA LEU A 259 -11.79 2.68 19.81
C LEU A 259 -10.70 2.46 20.89
N ILE A 260 -9.45 2.79 20.55
CA ILE A 260 -8.32 2.84 21.49
C ILE A 260 -7.92 4.30 21.62
N THR A 261 -7.83 4.80 22.85
CA THR A 261 -7.44 6.21 23.08
C THR A 261 -5.96 6.44 22.75
N PRO A 262 -5.57 7.68 22.42
CA PRO A 262 -4.16 8.01 22.17
C PRO A 262 -3.21 7.65 23.32
N GLU A 263 -3.70 7.66 24.56
CA GLU A 263 -2.94 7.35 25.77
C GLU A 263 -2.74 5.83 25.96
N GLU A 264 -3.73 5.02 25.58
CA GLU A 264 -3.68 3.54 25.66
C GLU A 264 -2.87 2.93 24.50
N LEU A 265 -2.90 3.59 23.34
CA LEU A 265 -2.37 3.05 22.09
C LEU A 265 -0.89 2.62 22.16
N PRO A 266 0.05 3.35 22.78
CA PRO A 266 1.44 2.95 22.83
C PRO A 266 1.66 1.59 23.52
N ASP A 267 1.02 1.37 24.68
CA ASP A 267 1.14 0.12 25.44
C ASP A 267 0.44 -1.02 24.69
N LYS A 268 -0.76 -0.75 24.16
CA LYS A 268 -1.51 -1.70 23.33
C LYS A 268 -0.71 -2.17 22.12
N TYR A 269 -0.17 -1.23 21.35
CA TYR A 269 0.57 -1.50 20.13
C TYR A 269 1.83 -2.32 20.40
N GLN A 270 2.50 -2.09 21.54
CA GLN A 270 3.75 -2.77 21.86
C GLN A 270 3.53 -4.19 22.42
N HIS A 271 2.44 -4.42 23.16
CA HIS A 271 2.31 -5.62 23.98
C HIS A 271 1.05 -6.46 23.69
N GLU A 272 -0.02 -5.85 23.19
CA GLU A 272 -1.36 -6.44 23.23
C GLU A 272 -2.04 -6.50 21.86
N ILE A 273 -1.43 -5.95 20.80
CA ILE A 273 -1.87 -6.10 19.40
C ILE A 273 -0.94 -7.07 18.66
N HIS A 274 -1.51 -8.14 18.15
CA HIS A 274 -0.81 -9.27 17.52
C HIS A 274 -1.35 -9.49 16.11
N ALA A 275 -0.47 -9.75 15.15
CA ALA A 275 -0.86 -9.95 13.77
C ALA A 275 0.09 -10.93 13.08
N ASN A 276 -0.46 -11.96 12.44
CA ASN A 276 0.29 -12.99 11.74
C ASN A 276 0.00 -12.94 10.24
N GLU A 277 1.03 -13.15 9.44
CA GLU A 277 0.92 -13.27 7.99
C GLU A 277 1.99 -14.21 7.46
N ILE A 278 1.59 -15.17 6.64
CA ILE A 278 2.48 -16.17 6.02
C ILE A 278 3.01 -15.68 4.66
N VAL A 279 2.28 -14.78 4.02
CA VAL A 279 2.58 -14.24 2.71
C VAL A 279 3.53 -13.05 2.84
N LEU A 280 4.78 -13.22 2.40
CA LEU A 280 5.83 -12.21 2.55
C LEU A 280 5.43 -10.82 2.05
N LEU A 281 4.78 -10.75 0.88
CA LEU A 281 4.38 -9.49 0.30
C LEU A 281 3.27 -8.79 1.10
N ALA A 282 2.27 -9.56 1.55
CA ALA A 282 1.20 -9.06 2.40
C ALA A 282 1.78 -8.55 3.72
N TYR A 283 2.69 -9.32 4.31
CA TYR A 283 3.44 -8.96 5.50
C TYR A 283 4.21 -7.64 5.34
N TYR A 284 4.88 -7.43 4.20
CA TYR A 284 5.58 -6.17 3.92
C TYR A 284 4.62 -4.98 3.83
N ILE A 285 3.50 -5.15 3.12
CA ILE A 285 2.48 -4.11 3.00
C ILE A 285 1.86 -3.80 4.36
N GLY A 286 1.44 -4.81 5.12
CA GLY A 286 0.85 -4.66 6.45
C GLY A 286 1.80 -4.03 7.46
N SER A 287 3.05 -4.48 7.51
CA SER A 287 4.09 -3.92 8.40
C SER A 287 4.36 -2.44 8.09
N SER A 288 4.37 -2.06 6.81
CA SER A 288 4.58 -0.66 6.40
C SER A 288 3.42 0.26 6.83
N ARG A 289 2.17 -0.25 6.81
CA ARG A 289 0.98 0.50 7.25
C ARG A 289 0.95 0.68 8.76
N ALA A 290 1.18 -0.40 9.51
CA ALA A 290 1.12 -0.37 10.98
C ALA A 290 2.18 0.55 11.59
N ARG A 291 3.41 0.59 11.04
CA ARG A 291 4.52 1.37 11.62
C ARG A 291 4.47 2.88 11.38
N ARG A 292 3.72 3.35 10.38
CA ARG A 292 3.67 4.80 10.06
C ARG A 292 2.96 5.65 11.13
N PHE A 293 2.27 5.01 12.09
CA PHE A 293 1.70 5.68 13.26
C PHE A 293 2.72 6.04 14.34
N LYS A 294 4.00 5.68 14.17
CA LYS A 294 5.11 6.00 15.09
C LYS A 294 5.63 7.46 14.98
N LEU A 295 4.84 8.37 14.39
CA LEU A 295 5.21 9.79 14.24
C LEU A 295 4.83 10.68 15.44
N LEU A 296 4.49 10.08 16.60
CA LEU A 296 4.73 10.69 17.90
C LEU A 296 5.99 10.08 18.54
N LYS A 297 7.10 10.80 18.35
CA LYS A 297 8.41 10.79 19.05
C LYS A 297 8.79 9.61 19.98
N ILE A 298 10.02 9.13 19.72
CA ILE A 298 11.02 8.45 20.59
C ILE A 298 11.16 6.93 20.38
N SER A 299 12.33 6.55 19.84
CA SER A 299 13.11 5.33 20.08
C SER A 299 12.31 4.09 20.53
N MET A 300 12.07 3.14 19.62
CA MET A 300 11.98 1.74 20.02
C MET A 300 12.31 0.83 18.84
N LEU A 301 13.56 0.41 18.85
CA LEU A 301 14.14 -0.69 18.10
C LEU A 301 13.58 -2.02 18.66
N THR A 302 13.35 -2.97 17.74
CA THR A 302 13.43 -4.41 17.97
C THR A 302 12.45 -5.06 18.95
N LYS A 303 11.34 -5.56 18.41
CA LYS A 303 10.75 -6.90 18.63
C LYS A 303 9.38 -6.92 17.93
N TYR A 304 9.33 -7.46 16.71
CA TYR A 304 8.11 -8.15 16.30
C TYR A 304 8.09 -9.42 17.15
N VAL A 305 7.14 -9.49 18.06
CA VAL A 305 6.96 -10.63 18.94
C VAL A 305 6.25 -11.71 18.11
N VAL A 306 7.01 -12.69 17.65
CA VAL A 306 6.48 -14.06 17.48
C VAL A 306 6.41 -14.60 18.90
N THR A 307 5.24 -14.52 19.53
CA THR A 307 5.07 -14.94 20.93
C THR A 307 5.09 -16.46 20.99
N LYS A 308 6.21 -17.01 21.46
CA LYS A 308 6.45 -18.41 21.84
C LYS A 308 5.52 -19.01 22.93
N ASN A 309 4.39 -18.38 23.25
CA ASN A 309 3.55 -18.74 24.41
C ASN A 309 2.09 -19.09 24.05
N PHE A 310 1.87 -19.75 22.91
CA PHE A 310 0.60 -20.42 22.66
C PHE A 310 0.88 -21.85 22.20
N ILE A 311 1.23 -22.73 23.14
CA ILE A 311 0.82 -24.14 23.27
C ILE A 311 1.49 -24.64 24.57
N SER A 312 0.78 -24.47 25.69
CA SER A 312 0.86 -25.39 26.83
C SER A 312 -0.47 -25.27 27.58
N ILE A 313 -1.47 -25.97 27.07
CA ILE A 313 -2.49 -26.65 27.89
C ILE A 313 -2.26 -28.13 27.64
#